data_AF-A0A663MTJ7-F1
#
_entry.id   AF-A0A663MTJ7-F1
#
_cell.length_a   1.000
_cell.length_b   1.000
_cell.length_c   1.000
_cell.angle_alpha   90.00
_cell.angle_beta   90.00
_cell.angle_gamma   90.00
#
_symmetry.space_group_name_H-M   'P 1'
#
loop_
_entity.id
_entity.type
_entity.pdbx_description
1 polymer ?
#
loop_
_entity_poly.entity_id
_entity_poly.type
_entity_poly.pdbx_seq_one_letter_code
_entity_poly.pdbx_strand_id
1 'polypeptide(L)' 'MNTMLMRAGVTGFQLAQQDFLTVDPGDPCYSKVTYILLDPSCSGSGNEQLPRRGRGKRSR' A
#
# COMPACT_ATOMS: atom_id res chain seq x y z
N MET A 1 9.48 -4.31 6.99
CA MET A 1 9.24 -3.60 8.27
C MET A 1 7.73 -3.65 8.52
N ASN A 2 7.27 -4.39 9.54
CA ASN A 2 5.86 -4.82 9.64
C ASN A 2 5.12 -4.03 10.74
N THR A 3 5.55 -2.79 10.97
CA THR A 3 5.21 -2.02 12.18
C THR A 3 3.71 -1.82 12.36
N MET A 4 2.96 -1.54 11.28
CA MET A 4 1.50 -1.39 11.35
C MET A 4 0.78 -2.73 11.56
N LEU A 5 1.21 -3.80 10.88
CA LEU A 5 0.64 -5.14 11.04
C LEU A 5 0.80 -5.64 12.49
N MET A 6 1.99 -5.45 13.07
CA MET A 6 2.27 -5.80 14.45
C MET A 6 1.46 -4.95 15.44
N ARG A 7 1.41 -3.63 15.24
CA ARG A 7 0.63 -2.73 16.10
C ARG A 7 -0.87 -3.04 16.08
N ALA A 8 -1.40 -3.48 14.95
CA ALA A 8 -2.78 -3.90 14.79
C ALA A 8 -3.05 -5.34 15.27
N GLY A 9 -2.02 -6.10 15.68
CA GLY A 9 -2.16 -7.47 16.14
C GLY A 9 -2.51 -8.49 15.03
N VAL A 10 -2.19 -8.18 13.77
CA VAL A 10 -2.46 -9.08 12.64
C VAL A 10 -1.46 -10.24 12.66
N THR A 11 -1.96 -11.48 12.57
CA THR A 11 -1.13 -12.70 12.61
C THR A 11 -1.16 -13.51 11.31
N GLY A 12 -2.21 -13.39 10.51
CA GLY A 12 -2.40 -14.14 9.27
C GLY A 12 -1.89 -13.40 8.03
N PHE A 13 -0.59 -13.10 7.96
CA PHE A 13 -0.01 -12.41 6.81
C PHE A 13 1.35 -13.01 6.39
N GLN A 14 1.64 -12.99 5.10
CA GLN A 14 2.94 -13.28 4.50
C GLN A 14 3.36 -12.04 3.70
N LEU A 15 4.55 -11.50 3.97
CA LEU A 15 5.07 -10.36 3.21
C LEU A 15 6.13 -10.82 2.22
N ALA A 16 6.06 -10.28 1.01
CA ALA A 16 7.06 -10.45 -0.03
C ALA A 16 7.44 -9.08 -0.60
N GLN A 17 8.73 -8.77 -0.64
CA GLN A 17 9.25 -7.55 -1.29
C GLN A 17 9.59 -7.89 -2.74
N GLN A 18 8.61 -7.82 -3.63
CA GLN A 18 8.74 -8.20 -5.04
C GLN A 18 7.86 -7.32 -5.94
N ASP A 19 8.15 -7.31 -7.25
CA ASP A 19 7.23 -6.73 -8.23
C ASP A 19 6.04 -7.68 -8.42
N PHE A 20 4.84 -7.15 -8.22
CA PHE A 20 3.60 -7.89 -8.38
C PHE A 20 3.46 -8.49 -9.79
N LEU A 21 3.94 -7.80 -10.83
CA LEU A 21 3.82 -8.25 -12.22
C LEU A 21 4.73 -9.44 -12.54
N THR A 22 5.72 -9.71 -11.70
CA THR A 22 6.64 -10.87 -11.85
C THR A 22 6.17 -12.10 -11.09
N VAL A 23 5.07 -12.02 -10.34
CA VAL A 23 4.52 -13.14 -9.58
C VAL A 23 3.87 -14.14 -10.53
N ASP A 24 4.24 -15.41 -10.41
CA ASP A 24 3.58 -16.49 -11.15
C ASP A 24 2.19 -16.79 -10.53
N PRO A 25 1.08 -16.51 -11.25
CA PRO A 25 -0.25 -16.83 -10.75
C PRO A 25 -0.49 -18.35 -10.66
N GLY A 26 0.33 -19.18 -11.33
CA GLY A 26 0.28 -20.64 -11.27
C GLY A 26 1.00 -21.25 -10.06
N ASP A 27 1.69 -20.45 -9.25
CA ASP A 27 2.39 -20.96 -8.07
C ASP A 27 1.38 -21.63 -7.10
N PRO A 28 1.61 -22.89 -6.68
CA PRO A 28 0.73 -23.61 -5.76
C PRO A 28 0.44 -22.86 -4.45
N CYS A 29 1.33 -21.97 -4.00
CA CYS A 29 1.10 -21.18 -2.79
C CYS A 29 -0.07 -20.20 -2.93
N TYR A 30 -0.43 -19.80 -4.16
CA TYR A 30 -1.58 -18.93 -4.45
C TYR A 30 -2.83 -19.69 -4.91
N SER A 31 -2.79 -21.03 -4.97
CA SER A 31 -3.88 -21.89 -5.48
C SER A 31 -5.23 -21.71 -4.78
N LYS A 32 -5.24 -21.20 -3.55
CA LYS A 32 -6.45 -20.96 -2.75
C LYS A 32 -6.87 -19.49 -2.69
N VAL A 33 -6.19 -18.60 -3.42
CA VAL A 33 -6.56 -17.18 -3.48
C VAL A 33 -7.86 -17.02 -4.24
N THR A 34 -8.90 -16.50 -3.59
CA THR A 34 -10.21 -16.25 -4.20
C THR A 34 -10.49 -14.77 -4.43
N TYR A 35 -9.71 -13.87 -3.80
CA TYR A 35 -9.90 -12.42 -3.86
C TYR A 35 -8.55 -11.71 -3.89
N ILE A 36 -8.48 -10.61 -4.66
CA ILE A 36 -7.31 -9.73 -4.74
C ILE A 36 -7.78 -8.30 -4.48
N LEU A 37 -7.09 -7.61 -3.58
CA LEU A 37 -7.19 -6.16 -3.43
C LEU A 37 -5.96 -5.53 -4.10
N LEU A 38 -6.18 -4.82 -5.19
CA LEU A 38 -5.12 -4.18 -5.97
C LEU A 38 -5.21 -2.65 -5.81
N ASP A 39 -4.22 -2.07 -5.14
CA ASP A 39 -4.06 -0.62 -4.95
C ASP A 39 -2.73 -0.17 -5.58
N PRO A 40 -2.70 0.08 -6.90
CA PRO A 40 -1.48 0.50 -7.58
C PRO A 40 -1.16 1.95 -7.22
N SER A 41 0.11 2.31 -7.33
CA SER A 41 0.50 3.72 -7.18
C SER A 41 -0.29 4.61 -8.14
N CYS A 42 -0.79 5.75 -7.65
CA CYS A 42 -1.56 6.71 -8.42
C CYS A 42 -0.80 8.04 -8.57
N SER A 43 -1.15 8.83 -9.58
CA SER A 43 -0.59 10.17 -9.81
C SER A 43 -1.12 11.25 -8.86
N GLY A 44 -2.10 10.91 -8.01
CA GLY A 44 -2.69 11.83 -7.03
C GLY A 44 -3.78 12.76 -7.58
N SER A 45 -4.27 12.55 -8.81
CA SER A 45 -5.31 13.40 -9.44
C SER A 45 -6.68 13.34 -8.76
N GLY A 46 -6.96 12.28 -7.98
CA GLY A 46 -8.20 12.15 -7.19
C GLY A 46 -8.10 12.71 -5.77
N ASN A 47 -6.91 13.10 -5.34
CA ASN A 47 -6.69 13.75 -4.04
C ASN A 47 -6.61 15.25 -4.31
N GLU A 48 -7.76 15.91 -4.48
CA GLU A 48 -7.80 17.37 -4.53
C GLU A 48 -7.10 17.91 -3.29
N GLN A 49 -5.93 18.52 -3.48
CA GLN A 49 -5.27 19.27 -2.42
C GLN A 49 -6.15 20.48 -2.14
N LEU A 50 -7.09 20.32 -1.21
CA LEU A 50 -7.73 21.43 -0.53
C LEU A 50 -6.64 22.45 -0.22
N PRO A 51 -6.79 23.71 -0.66
CA PRO A 51 -5.75 24.71 -0.52
C PRO A 51 -5.32 24.74 0.94
N ARG A 52 -4.04 24.50 1.19
CA ARG A 52 -3.49 24.53 2.55
C ARG A 52 -3.77 25.91 3.12
N ARG A 53 -4.74 26.01 4.04
CA ARG A 53 -4.95 27.20 4.87
C ARG A 53 -3.57 27.64 5.37
N GLY A 54 -3.19 28.86 4.99
CA GLY A 54 -1.80 29.28 4.88
C GLY A 54 -0.93 28.92 6.07
N ARG A 55 0.17 28.21 5.81
CA ARG A 55 1.36 28.33 6.65
C ARG A 55 1.99 29.67 6.30
N GLY A 56 1.80 30.66 7.17
CA GLY A 56 2.50 31.94 7.08
C GLY A 56 3.99 31.69 6.86
N LYS A 57 4.55 32.30 5.80
CA LYS A 57 5.98 32.39 5.59
C LYS A 57 6.59 33.06 6.82
N ARG A 58 7.29 32.30 7.68
CA ARG A 58 8.29 32.91 8.56
C ARG A 58 9.58 32.97 7.76
N SER A 59 9.90 34.17 7.27
CA SER A 59 11.25 34.49 6.83
C SER A 59 12.21 34.34 8.01
N ARG A 60 13.28 33.59 7.82
CA ARG A 60 14.57 33.88 8.44
C ARG A 60 15.58 33.98 7.30
#